data_AF-A0A5D4SMB1-F1
#
_entry.id   AF-A0A5D4SMB1-F1
#
_cell.length_a   1.000
_cell.length_b   1.000
_cell.length_c   1.000
_cell.angle_alpha   90.00
_cell.angle_beta   90.00
_cell.angle_gamma   90.00
#
_symmetry.space_group_name_H-M   'P 1'
#
loop_
_entity.id
_entity.type
_entity.pdbx_description
1 polymer ?
#
loop_
_entity_poly.entity_id
_entity_poly.type
_entity_poly.pdbx_seq_one_letter_code
_entity_poly.pdbx_strand_id
1 'polypeptide(L)'
;MREVDRSVKNFFDSNAMYLLFSNILWAVFMSLIPYGIWNMKLFITFMIVTVIEVSIAWIWWKKPDIGIVRYNSLTAYTQFLTMSVFLSFPIYRMTWGYTWFAVCLGIFVLVWILSIYKRESLFLAFTSPKGLKTLIPILIVLGIFFILGGLSSYRGQEMVLMASLTDYGKAWYISLFCYGLGLFIMFITAPLLKKVE
;
A
#
# COMPACT_ATOMS: atom_id res chain seq x y z
N MET A 1 -33.48 8.53 -4.32
CA MET A 1 -32.16 8.04 -4.75
C MET A 1 -32.38 7.25 -6.03
N ARG A 2 -31.65 7.53 -7.13
CA ARG A 2 -31.76 6.70 -8.34
C ARG A 2 -31.29 5.29 -7.98
N GLU A 3 -32.10 4.28 -8.25
CA GLU A 3 -31.67 2.89 -8.14
C GLU A 3 -30.47 2.68 -9.05
N VAL A 4 -29.36 2.32 -8.44
CA VAL A 4 -28.13 2.03 -9.16
C VAL A 4 -28.30 0.64 -9.74
N ASP A 5 -28.24 0.53 -11.06
CA ASP A 5 -28.23 -0.78 -11.71
C ASP A 5 -26.97 -1.55 -11.28
N ARG A 6 -27.14 -2.62 -10.49
CA ARG A 6 -26.07 -3.46 -9.93
C ARG A 6 -25.70 -4.61 -10.87
N SER A 7 -25.57 -4.30 -12.16
CA SER A 7 -25.11 -5.23 -13.19
C SER A 7 -23.60 -5.49 -13.09
N VAL A 8 -23.12 -6.55 -13.75
CA VAL A 8 -21.67 -6.90 -13.84
C VAL A 8 -20.90 -5.78 -14.55
N LYS A 9 -21.49 -5.20 -15.60
CA LYS A 9 -20.88 -4.12 -16.36
C LYS A 9 -20.59 -2.91 -15.46
N ASN A 10 -21.59 -2.47 -14.70
CA ASN A 10 -21.45 -1.33 -13.80
C ASN A 10 -20.50 -1.60 -12.62
N PHE A 11 -20.28 -2.87 -12.26
CA PHE A 11 -19.25 -3.24 -11.29
C PHE A 11 -17.84 -2.97 -11.82
N PHE A 12 -17.55 -3.35 -13.07
CA PHE A 12 -16.24 -3.08 -13.68
C PHE A 12 -16.07 -1.63 -14.16
N ASP A 13 -17.15 -0.88 -14.36
CA ASP A 13 -17.08 0.57 -14.58
C ASP A 13 -16.75 1.36 -13.28
N SER A 14 -16.57 0.65 -12.15
CA SER A 14 -16.30 1.23 -10.83
C SER A 14 -14.85 0.99 -10.33
N ASN A 15 -14.58 1.32 -9.06
CA ASN A 15 -13.30 1.10 -8.39
C ASN A 15 -12.81 -0.37 -8.39
N ALA A 16 -13.68 -1.35 -8.66
CA ALA A 16 -13.28 -2.76 -8.75
C ALA A 16 -12.30 -3.04 -9.90
N MET A 17 -12.40 -2.33 -11.02
CA MET A 17 -11.46 -2.51 -12.13
C MET A 17 -10.08 -1.95 -11.79
N TYR A 18 -10.04 -0.82 -11.08
CA TYR A 18 -8.80 -0.26 -10.57
C TYR A 18 -8.13 -1.17 -9.54
N LEU A 19 -8.91 -1.77 -8.62
CA LEU A 19 -8.43 -2.78 -7.67
C LEU A 19 -7.77 -3.96 -8.41
N LEU A 20 -8.46 -4.54 -9.40
CA LEU A 20 -7.96 -5.66 -10.19
C LEU A 20 -6.66 -5.30 -10.93
N PHE A 21 -6.67 -4.22 -11.72
CA PHE A 21 -5.50 -3.83 -12.50
C PHE A 21 -4.31 -3.43 -11.63
N SER A 22 -4.54 -2.68 -10.54
CA SER A 22 -3.45 -2.28 -9.67
C SER A 22 -2.81 -3.49 -9.01
N ASN A 23 -3.61 -4.46 -8.54
CA ASN A 23 -3.06 -5.64 -7.89
C ASN A 23 -2.27 -6.51 -8.86
N ILE A 24 -2.73 -6.67 -10.10
CA ILE A 24 -1.97 -7.37 -11.15
C ILE A 24 -0.64 -6.65 -11.40
N LEU A 25 -0.67 -5.33 -11.55
CA LEU A 25 0.53 -4.52 -11.79
C LEU A 25 1.54 -4.67 -10.63
N TRP A 26 1.07 -4.52 -9.39
CA TRP A 26 1.90 -4.69 -8.20
C TRP A 26 2.39 -6.13 -8.04
N ALA A 27 1.58 -7.12 -8.39
CA ALA A 27 1.98 -8.51 -8.36
C ALA A 27 3.15 -8.78 -9.31
N VAL A 28 3.11 -8.23 -10.53
CA VAL A 28 4.21 -8.32 -11.49
C VAL A 28 5.47 -7.68 -10.92
N PHE A 29 5.41 -6.41 -10.51
CA PHE A 29 6.60 -5.71 -10.03
C PHE A 29 7.18 -6.32 -8.74
N MET A 30 6.34 -6.60 -7.74
CA MET A 30 6.81 -7.09 -6.44
C MET A 30 7.27 -8.55 -6.50
N SER A 31 6.81 -9.35 -7.46
CA SER A 31 7.30 -10.71 -7.66
C SER A 31 8.68 -10.79 -8.32
N LEU A 32 9.14 -9.71 -8.96
CA LEU A 32 10.50 -9.57 -9.51
C LEU A 32 11.51 -9.13 -8.45
N ILE A 33 11.05 -8.42 -7.41
CA ILE A 33 11.92 -7.88 -6.36
C ILE A 33 12.19 -8.99 -5.30
N PRO A 34 13.42 -9.08 -4.75
CA PRO A 34 14.54 -8.15 -4.92
C PRO A 34 15.62 -8.58 -5.92
N TYR A 35 15.54 -9.78 -6.47
CA TYR A 35 16.62 -10.37 -7.26
C TYR A 35 16.45 -10.23 -8.79
N GLY A 36 15.39 -9.57 -9.26
CA GLY A 36 15.07 -9.43 -10.68
C GLY A 36 14.57 -10.71 -11.36
N ILE A 37 14.57 -11.85 -10.66
CA ILE A 37 14.06 -13.13 -11.15
C ILE A 37 12.60 -13.27 -10.75
N TRP A 38 11.73 -13.50 -11.73
CA TRP A 38 10.30 -13.66 -11.50
C TRP A 38 10.01 -14.84 -10.57
N ASN A 39 9.50 -14.53 -9.38
CA ASN A 39 9.05 -15.54 -8.45
C ASN A 39 7.58 -15.88 -8.69
N MET A 40 7.34 -16.96 -9.46
CA MET A 40 5.99 -17.42 -9.78
C MET A 40 5.15 -17.77 -8.54
N LYS A 41 5.76 -18.28 -7.46
CA LYS A 41 5.02 -18.58 -6.23
C LYS A 41 4.45 -17.31 -5.61
N LEU A 42 5.23 -16.23 -5.54
CA LEU A 42 4.76 -14.94 -5.04
C LEU A 42 3.69 -14.33 -5.94
N PHE A 43 3.90 -14.39 -7.26
CA PHE A 43 2.91 -13.91 -8.22
C PHE A 43 1.57 -14.63 -8.05
N ILE A 44 1.57 -15.96 -7.98
CA ILE A 44 0.34 -16.74 -7.75
C ILE A 44 -0.31 -16.37 -6.41
N THR A 45 0.46 -16.20 -5.34
CA THR A 45 -0.06 -15.76 -4.04
C THR A 45 -0.77 -14.40 -4.16
N PHE A 46 -0.17 -13.44 -4.85
CA PHE A 46 -0.79 -12.13 -5.08
C PHE A 46 -2.04 -12.22 -5.94
N MET A 47 -2.06 -13.10 -6.94
CA MET A 47 -3.26 -13.35 -7.74
C MET A 47 -4.39 -13.97 -6.91
N ILE A 48 -4.09 -14.90 -5.99
CA ILE A 48 -5.08 -15.47 -5.07
C ILE A 48 -5.66 -14.37 -4.17
N VAL A 49 -4.80 -13.52 -3.60
CA VAL A 49 -5.25 -12.37 -2.79
C VAL A 49 -6.16 -11.44 -3.61
N THR A 50 -5.79 -11.17 -4.86
CA THR A 50 -6.59 -10.35 -5.79
C THR A 50 -7.97 -10.96 -6.06
N VAL A 51 -8.04 -12.26 -6.29
CA VAL A 51 -9.33 -12.96 -6.51
C VAL A 51 -10.21 -12.87 -5.27
N ILE A 52 -9.64 -13.05 -4.08
CA ILE A 52 -10.37 -12.91 -2.82
C ILE A 52 -10.91 -11.48 -2.67
N GLU A 53 -10.09 -10.47 -2.95
CA GLU A 53 -10.50 -9.07 -2.83
C GLU A 53 -11.58 -8.66 -3.82
N VAL A 54 -11.46 -9.06 -5.08
CA VAL A 54 -12.50 -8.81 -6.09
C VAL A 54 -13.79 -9.53 -5.71
N SER A 55 -13.71 -10.72 -5.13
CA SER A 55 -14.88 -11.46 -4.62
C SER A 55 -15.54 -10.74 -3.46
N ILE A 56 -14.76 -10.20 -2.52
CA ILE A 56 -15.28 -9.38 -1.41
C ILE A 56 -15.94 -8.10 -1.94
N ALA A 57 -15.29 -7.39 -2.88
CA ALA A 57 -15.83 -6.21 -3.52
C ALA A 57 -17.16 -6.52 -4.25
N TRP A 58 -17.24 -7.67 -4.91
CA TRP A 58 -18.47 -8.14 -5.54
C TRP A 58 -19.60 -8.37 -4.54
N ILE A 59 -19.30 -9.00 -3.40
CA ILE A 59 -20.28 -9.18 -2.31
C ILE A 59 -20.79 -7.83 -1.81
N TRP A 60 -19.90 -6.84 -1.63
CA TRP A 60 -20.31 -5.48 -1.24
C TRP A 60 -21.14 -4.80 -2.33
N TRP A 61 -20.77 -4.97 -3.60
CA TRP A 61 -21.52 -4.44 -4.73
C TRP A 61 -22.92 -5.02 -4.87
N LYS A 62 -23.16 -6.25 -4.41
CA LYS A 62 -24.49 -6.87 -4.43
C LYS A 62 -25.36 -6.53 -3.22
N LYS A 63 -24.79 -5.95 -2.16
CA LYS A 63 -25.50 -5.61 -0.92
C LYS A 63 -26.31 -4.31 -1.01
N PRO A 64 -27.65 -4.34 -1.06
CA PRO A 64 -28.49 -3.16 -1.33
C PRO A 64 -28.33 -2.03 -0.31
N ASP A 65 -27.96 -2.38 0.93
CA ASP A 65 -27.68 -1.48 2.05
C ASP A 65 -26.37 -0.67 1.90
N ILE A 66 -25.46 -1.10 1.02
CA ILE A 66 -24.21 -0.38 0.76
C ILE A 66 -24.43 0.58 -0.42
N GLY A 67 -24.48 1.88 -0.15
CA GLY A 67 -24.48 2.91 -1.18
C GLY A 67 -23.15 2.97 -1.95
N ILE A 68 -23.17 3.47 -3.20
CA ILE A 68 -21.98 3.54 -4.09
C ILE A 68 -20.79 4.22 -3.39
N VAL A 69 -21.02 5.31 -2.67
CA VAL A 69 -19.96 6.09 -2.01
C VAL A 69 -19.22 5.24 -0.99
N ARG A 70 -19.95 4.45 -0.19
CA ARG A 70 -19.39 3.54 0.81
C ARG A 70 -18.66 2.37 0.15
N TYR A 71 -19.24 1.81 -0.90
CA TYR A 71 -18.59 0.76 -1.70
C TYR A 71 -17.25 1.23 -2.29
N ASN A 72 -17.21 2.40 -2.92
CA ASN A 72 -15.99 2.96 -3.51
C ASN A 72 -14.92 3.25 -2.45
N SER A 73 -15.34 3.73 -1.27
CA SER A 73 -14.47 3.96 -0.12
C SER A 73 -13.86 2.66 0.42
N LEU A 74 -14.67 1.61 0.59
CA LEU A 74 -14.20 0.29 1.04
C LEU A 74 -13.26 -0.35 0.01
N THR A 75 -13.61 -0.28 -1.27
CA THR A 75 -12.78 -0.84 -2.35
C THR A 75 -11.44 -0.13 -2.45
N ALA A 76 -11.42 1.20 -2.34
CA ALA A 76 -10.17 1.98 -2.30
C ALA A 76 -9.35 1.65 -1.04
N TYR A 77 -9.98 1.55 0.13
CA TYR A 77 -9.30 1.13 1.36
C TYR A 77 -8.62 -0.22 1.21
N THR A 78 -9.33 -1.23 0.69
CA THR A 78 -8.77 -2.55 0.41
C THR A 78 -7.60 -2.45 -0.57
N GLN A 79 -7.76 -1.73 -1.68
CA GLN A 79 -6.71 -1.55 -2.68
C GLN A 79 -5.40 -0.99 -2.07
N PHE A 80 -5.47 0.10 -1.31
CA PHE A 80 -4.29 0.73 -0.73
C PHE A 80 -3.67 -0.11 0.39
N LEU A 81 -4.50 -0.83 1.18
CA LEU A 81 -4.00 -1.76 2.18
C LEU A 81 -3.22 -2.90 1.52
N THR A 82 -3.76 -3.48 0.46
CA THR A 82 -3.12 -4.57 -0.29
C THR A 82 -1.84 -4.13 -0.97
N MET A 83 -1.84 -2.93 -1.56
CA MET A 83 -0.64 -2.32 -2.10
C MET A 83 0.45 -2.18 -1.03
N SER A 84 0.09 -1.73 0.19
CA SER A 84 1.03 -1.61 1.32
C SER A 84 1.63 -2.95 1.73
N VAL A 85 0.80 -4.00 1.75
CA VAL A 85 1.23 -5.38 2.03
C VAL A 85 2.18 -5.87 0.94
N PHE A 86 1.83 -5.75 -0.34
CA PHE A 86 2.65 -6.23 -1.46
C PHE A 86 4.01 -5.54 -1.50
N LEU A 87 4.06 -4.23 -1.24
CA LEU A 87 5.30 -3.46 -1.14
C LEU A 87 6.22 -3.90 0.01
N SER A 88 5.68 -4.55 1.03
CA SER A 88 6.44 -5.06 2.17
C SER A 88 7.00 -6.47 1.95
N PHE A 89 6.48 -7.24 0.98
CA PHE A 89 6.95 -8.60 0.71
C PHE A 89 8.45 -8.71 0.35
N PRO A 90 9.04 -7.80 -0.45
CA PRO A 90 10.47 -7.80 -0.71
C PRO A 90 11.35 -7.86 0.54
N ILE A 91 11.09 -7.02 1.55
CA ILE A 91 11.90 -7.00 2.77
C ILE A 91 11.67 -8.25 3.62
N TYR A 92 10.43 -8.76 3.65
CA TYR A 92 10.11 -10.00 4.36
C TYR A 92 10.81 -11.21 3.75
N ARG A 93 10.94 -11.25 2.42
CA ARG A 93 11.69 -12.30 1.73
C ARG A 93 13.19 -12.23 2.05
N MET A 94 13.77 -11.03 2.07
CA MET A 94 15.19 -10.82 2.41
C MET A 94 15.50 -11.18 3.86
N THR A 95 14.57 -10.90 4.76
CA THR A 95 14.77 -11.05 6.21
C THR A 95 14.26 -12.37 6.76
N TRP A 96 13.65 -13.23 5.93
CA TRP A 96 13.07 -14.50 6.37
C TRP A 96 14.10 -15.38 7.10
N GLY A 97 13.73 -15.87 8.29
CA GLY A 97 14.62 -16.66 9.14
C GLY A 97 15.61 -15.83 9.99
N TYR A 98 15.62 -14.50 9.86
CA TYR A 98 16.44 -13.60 10.68
C TYR A 98 15.59 -12.74 11.63
N THR A 99 16.20 -12.23 12.69
CA THR A 99 15.54 -11.34 13.67
C THR A 99 14.90 -10.10 13.02
N TRP A 100 15.50 -9.59 11.94
CA TRP A 100 14.99 -8.44 11.20
C TRP A 100 13.58 -8.66 10.63
N PHE A 101 13.17 -9.90 10.36
CA PHE A 101 11.80 -10.20 9.92
C PHE A 101 10.79 -9.77 10.97
N ALA A 102 11.01 -10.16 12.23
CA ALA A 102 10.13 -9.82 13.34
C ALA A 102 10.12 -8.32 13.61
N VAL A 103 11.27 -7.65 13.46
CA VAL A 103 11.37 -6.18 13.61
C VAL A 103 10.55 -5.47 12.54
N CYS A 104 10.74 -5.81 11.26
CA CYS A 104 9.96 -5.24 10.17
C CYS A 104 8.46 -5.54 10.36
N LEU A 105 8.08 -6.78 10.67
CA LEU A 105 6.68 -7.13 10.90
C LEU A 105 6.07 -6.35 12.07
N GLY A 106 6.81 -6.19 13.16
CA GLY A 106 6.39 -5.42 14.33
C GLY A 106 6.16 -3.94 13.99
N ILE A 107 7.08 -3.31 13.24
CA ILE A 107 6.91 -1.94 12.75
C ILE A 107 5.67 -1.83 11.86
N PHE A 108 5.49 -2.77 10.92
CA PHE A 108 4.34 -2.79 10.02
C PHE A 108 3.02 -2.86 10.79
N VAL A 109 2.89 -3.80 11.73
CA VAL A 109 1.69 -3.96 12.56
C VAL A 109 1.45 -2.72 13.42
N LEU A 110 2.50 -2.14 14.01
CA LEU A 110 2.40 -0.92 14.81
C LEU A 110 1.89 0.26 13.97
N VAL A 111 2.44 0.46 12.77
CA VAL A 111 1.97 1.52 11.85
C VAL A 111 0.53 1.26 11.43
N TRP A 112 0.17 0.01 11.16
CA TRP A 112 -1.21 -0.37 10.82
C TRP A 112 -2.19 -0.01 11.94
N ILE A 113 -1.90 -0.41 13.19
CA ILE A 113 -2.72 -0.09 14.36
C ILE A 113 -2.83 1.42 14.55
N LEU A 114 -1.72 2.15 14.46
CA LEU A 114 -1.72 3.62 14.58
C LEU A 114 -2.56 4.27 13.49
N SER A 115 -2.48 3.79 12.24
CA SER A 115 -3.26 4.32 11.12
C SER A 115 -4.77 4.19 11.38
N ILE A 116 -5.22 3.03 11.88
CA ILE A 116 -6.63 2.79 12.19
C ILE A 116 -7.06 3.61 13.41
N TYR A 117 -6.28 3.60 14.49
CA TYR A 117 -6.62 4.27 15.75
C TYR A 117 -6.68 5.80 15.59
N LYS A 118 -5.82 6.39 14.76
CA LYS A 118 -5.77 7.83 14.49
C LYS A 118 -6.48 8.25 13.20
N ARG A 119 -7.34 7.40 12.62
CA ARG A 119 -7.99 7.65 11.32
C ARG A 119 -8.65 9.04 11.22
N GLU A 120 -9.32 9.50 12.26
CA GLU A 120 -10.05 10.78 12.26
C GLU A 120 -9.09 11.97 12.33
N SER A 121 -8.05 11.87 13.14
CA SER A 121 -6.99 12.90 13.19
C SER A 121 -6.23 12.98 11.88
N LEU A 122 -5.99 11.84 11.21
CA LEU A 122 -5.37 11.79 9.89
C LEU A 122 -6.30 12.40 8.83
N PHE A 123 -7.59 12.05 8.83
CA PHE A 123 -8.58 12.62 7.92
C PHE A 123 -8.71 14.14 8.06
N LEU A 124 -8.81 14.63 9.31
CA LEU A 124 -8.86 16.07 9.60
C LEU A 124 -7.59 16.78 9.14
N ALA A 125 -6.43 16.13 9.21
CA ALA A 125 -5.19 16.73 8.73
C ALA A 125 -5.13 16.91 7.22
N PHE A 126 -5.64 15.93 6.46
CA PHE A 126 -5.68 16.02 5.00
C PHE A 126 -6.72 17.03 4.50
N THR A 127 -7.81 17.21 5.25
CA THR A 127 -8.92 18.09 4.85
C THR A 127 -8.81 19.51 5.42
N SER A 128 -8.20 19.68 6.60
CA SER A 128 -7.98 20.98 7.25
C SER A 128 -6.71 20.97 8.11
N PRO A 129 -5.53 21.27 7.53
CA PRO A 129 -4.23 21.13 8.20
C PRO A 129 -3.96 22.12 9.34
N LYS A 130 -4.93 22.97 9.74
CA LYS A 130 -4.72 23.99 10.78
C LYS A 130 -4.64 23.36 12.18
N GLY A 131 -3.44 23.39 12.78
CA GLY A 131 -3.23 23.21 14.23
C GLY A 131 -2.79 21.81 14.71
N LEU A 132 -2.59 20.83 13.83
CA LEU A 132 -2.26 19.45 14.22
C LEU A 132 -0.76 19.23 14.43
N LYS A 133 -0.24 19.64 15.60
CA LYS A 133 1.17 19.42 16.03
C LYS A 133 1.60 17.95 16.06
N THR A 134 0.64 17.02 16.20
CA THR A 134 0.85 15.57 16.25
C THR A 134 1.31 14.94 14.93
N LEU A 135 1.20 15.66 13.81
CA LEU A 135 1.59 15.18 12.48
C LEU A 135 2.93 15.66 11.99
N ILE A 136 3.50 16.65 12.68
CA ILE A 136 4.83 17.19 12.38
C ILE A 136 5.89 16.07 12.39
N PRO A 137 5.93 15.12 13.34
CA PRO A 137 6.93 14.05 13.31
C PRO A 137 6.77 13.11 12.11
N ILE A 138 5.53 12.78 11.73
CA ILE A 138 5.25 11.89 10.60
C ILE A 138 5.61 12.58 9.27
N LEU A 139 5.23 13.85 9.12
CA LEU A 139 5.60 14.66 7.95
C LEU A 139 7.10 14.97 7.89
N ILE A 140 7.78 15.10 9.03
CA ILE A 140 9.24 15.24 9.10
C ILE A 140 9.91 13.94 8.67
N VAL A 141 9.48 12.77 9.19
CA VAL A 141 10.03 11.48 8.76
C VAL A 141 9.77 11.28 7.26
N LEU A 142 8.58 11.62 6.77
CA LEU A 142 8.25 11.59 5.34
C LEU A 142 9.08 12.56 4.52
N GLY A 143 9.27 13.79 5.01
CA GLY A 143 10.13 14.79 4.40
C GLY A 143 11.58 14.31 4.34
N ILE A 144 12.07 13.63 5.38
CA ILE A 144 13.39 13.01 5.40
C ILE A 144 13.48 11.90 4.34
N PHE A 145 12.49 11.00 4.23
CA PHE A 145 12.49 9.98 3.19
C PHE A 145 12.43 10.57 1.77
N PHE A 146 11.60 11.59 1.55
CA PHE A 146 11.46 12.27 0.26
C PHE A 146 12.70 13.08 -0.11
N ILE A 147 13.31 13.76 0.87
CA ILE A 147 14.57 14.50 0.71
C ILE A 147 15.72 13.53 0.51
N LEU A 148 15.80 12.40 1.22
CA LEU A 148 16.83 11.39 0.99
C LEU A 148 16.70 10.74 -0.40
N GLY A 149 15.49 10.42 -0.85
CA GLY A 149 15.23 9.91 -2.21
C GLY A 149 15.35 10.97 -3.32
N GLY A 150 15.10 12.24 -3.01
CA GLY A 150 15.26 13.37 -3.94
C GLY A 150 16.71 13.86 -4.05
N LEU A 151 17.45 13.85 -2.94
CA LEU A 151 18.87 14.20 -2.91
C LEU A 151 19.75 13.07 -3.45
N SER A 152 19.35 11.80 -3.32
CA SER A 152 20.04 10.67 -3.99
C SER A 152 19.95 10.76 -5.52
N SER A 153 18.85 11.29 -6.04
CA SER A 153 18.57 11.41 -7.47
C SER A 153 19.15 12.69 -8.11
N TYR A 154 19.37 13.77 -7.35
CA TYR A 154 19.81 15.08 -7.87
C TYR A 154 21.22 15.11 -8.50
N ARG A 155 22.00 14.02 -8.45
CA ARG A 155 23.34 13.92 -9.09
C ARG A 155 23.68 12.54 -9.68
N GLY A 156 22.72 11.63 -9.83
CA GLY A 156 23.00 10.25 -10.26
C GLY A 156 23.83 9.44 -9.25
N GLN A 157 23.97 9.94 -8.01
CA GLN A 157 24.72 9.27 -6.95
C GLN A 157 24.06 7.97 -6.52
N GLU A 158 22.75 7.81 -6.69
CA GLU A 158 22.04 6.56 -6.46
C GLU A 158 22.51 5.45 -7.41
N MET A 159 22.82 5.76 -8.67
CA MET A 159 23.44 4.81 -9.60
C MET A 159 24.88 4.49 -9.18
N VAL A 160 25.64 5.46 -8.66
CA VAL A 160 27.00 5.23 -8.17
C VAL A 160 27.00 4.39 -6.87
N LEU A 161 26.03 4.63 -5.98
CA LEU A 161 25.81 3.86 -4.76
C LEU A 161 25.33 2.45 -5.10
N MET A 162 24.37 2.30 -6.01
CA MET A 162 23.93 1.01 -6.54
C MET A 162 25.04 0.29 -7.29
N ALA A 163 25.96 1.00 -7.95
CA ALA A 163 27.11 0.39 -8.61
C ALA A 163 28.20 -0.05 -7.61
N SER A 164 28.34 0.64 -6.48
CA SER A 164 29.32 0.30 -5.43
C SER A 164 28.83 -0.73 -4.42
N LEU A 165 27.51 -0.94 -4.33
CA LEU A 165 26.92 -1.99 -3.52
C LEU A 165 27.06 -3.37 -4.18
N THR A 166 27.26 -4.40 -3.35
CA THR A 166 27.10 -5.79 -3.80
C THR A 166 25.65 -6.05 -4.22
N ASP A 167 25.40 -7.10 -5.00
CA ASP A 167 24.04 -7.45 -5.43
C ASP A 167 23.07 -7.64 -4.25
N TYR A 168 23.58 -8.14 -3.13
CA TYR A 168 22.83 -8.22 -1.88
C TYR A 168 22.51 -6.83 -1.30
N GLY A 169 23.46 -5.89 -1.32
CA GLY A 169 23.26 -4.52 -0.86
C GLY A 169 22.20 -3.77 -1.68
N LYS A 170 22.19 -3.97 -3.01
CA LYS A 170 21.17 -3.40 -3.91
C LYS A 170 19.78 -3.96 -3.60
N ALA A 171 19.69 -5.29 -3.48
CA ALA A 171 18.47 -6.01 -3.12
C ALA A 171 17.90 -5.51 -1.77
N TRP A 172 18.78 -5.29 -0.78
CA TRP A 172 18.41 -4.76 0.53
C TRP A 172 17.86 -3.33 0.45
N TYR A 173 18.54 -2.45 -0.26
CA TYR A 173 18.12 -1.05 -0.42
C TYR A 173 16.76 -0.93 -1.10
N ILE A 174 16.56 -1.61 -2.23
CA ILE A 174 15.28 -1.60 -2.95
C ILE A 174 14.16 -2.15 -2.06
N SER A 175 14.42 -3.23 -1.33
CA SER A 175 13.44 -3.83 -0.42
C SER A 175 13.06 -2.87 0.73
N LEU A 176 14.03 -2.16 1.30
CA LEU A 176 13.79 -1.14 2.32
C LEU A 176 12.99 0.04 1.77
N PHE A 177 13.31 0.49 0.55
CA PHE A 177 12.58 1.57 -0.11
C PHE A 177 11.11 1.17 -0.36
N CYS A 178 10.86 -0.01 -0.94
CA CYS A 178 9.52 -0.54 -1.13
C CYS A 178 8.77 -0.64 0.21
N TYR A 179 9.43 -1.16 1.24
CA TYR A 179 8.85 -1.25 2.58
C TYR A 179 8.47 0.12 3.16
N GLY A 180 9.34 1.12 3.06
CA GLY A 180 9.06 2.50 3.47
C GLY A 180 7.86 3.11 2.72
N LEU A 181 7.78 2.88 1.40
CA LEU A 181 6.63 3.29 0.58
C LEU A 181 5.34 2.58 1.03
N GLY A 182 5.41 1.28 1.33
CA GLY A 182 4.27 0.51 1.84
C GLY A 182 3.77 1.05 3.18
N LEU A 183 4.67 1.38 4.11
CA LEU A 183 4.30 2.02 5.38
C LEU A 183 3.65 3.39 5.18
N PHE A 184 4.15 4.19 4.24
CA PHE A 184 3.54 5.48 3.90
C PHE A 184 2.12 5.30 3.36
N ILE A 185 1.92 4.34 2.45
CA ILE A 185 0.61 4.08 1.87
C ILE A 185 -0.38 3.63 2.95
N MET A 186 0.08 2.83 3.91
CA MET A 186 -0.74 2.41 5.04
C MET A 186 -1.24 3.60 5.88
N PHE A 187 -0.41 4.64 6.06
CA PHE A 187 -0.84 5.88 6.74
C PHE A 187 -1.93 6.64 6.00
N ILE A 188 -1.90 6.69 4.66
CA ILE A 188 -2.93 7.37 3.86
C ILE A 188 -4.19 6.51 3.66
N THR A 189 -4.10 5.20 3.93
CA THR A 189 -5.20 4.25 3.71
C THR A 189 -6.35 4.48 4.69
N ALA A 190 -6.06 4.73 5.98
CA ALA A 190 -7.08 4.86 7.01
C ALA A 190 -8.07 6.04 6.82
N PRO A 191 -7.64 7.23 6.37
CA PRO A 191 -8.55 8.32 5.99
C PRO A 191 -9.56 8.00 4.88
N LEU A 192 -9.30 6.99 4.04
CA LEU A 192 -10.18 6.64 2.93
C LEU A 192 -11.46 5.93 3.38
N LEU A 193 -11.49 5.42 4.62
CA LEU A 193 -12.62 4.68 5.17
C LEU A 193 -13.68 5.66 5.71
N LYS A 194 -14.69 5.96 4.87
CA LYS A 194 -15.80 6.84 5.24
C LYS A 194 -16.71 6.15 6.27
N LYS A 195 -17.25 6.94 7.21
CA LYS A 195 -18.27 6.44 8.15
C LYS A 195 -19.54 6.06 7.40
N VAL A 196 -20.28 5.13 7.99
CA VAL A 196 -21.63 4.79 7.54
C VAL A 196 -22.52 6.00 7.81
N GLU A 197 -23.07 6.60 6.76
CA GLU A 197 -24.23 7.50 6.88
C GLU A 197 -25.49 6.65 7.09
#